data_AF-A0A7X4AES9-F1
#
_entry.id   AF-A0A7X4AES9-F1
#
_cell.length_a   1.000
_cell.length_b   1.000
_cell.length_c   1.000
_cell.angle_alpha   90.00
_cell.angle_beta   90.00
_cell.angle_gamma   90.00
#
_symmetry.space_group_name_H-M   'P 1'
#
loop_
_entity.id
_entity.type
_entity.pdbx_description
1 polymer ?
#
loop_
_entity_poly.entity_id
_entity_poly.type
_entity_poly.pdbx_seq_one_letter_code
_entity_poly.pdbx_strand_id
1 'polypeptide(L)'
;MAPTPTASSLVERFRLKERGRERGHEGQPHTGQPTLDNVETEVVAYCDDLYAKRRNEYHRHRSALEERLRPPPANRGADPLVEKTCKEMRDAVAEERPDLAGLAREAQHAIGEVNRFRRDEARTADADFPESRGWHWGLLVALIVVETLVNGLFFGANVEGGLLAGTSYAVLISVVNVGVLGWLIAALVRLIHHRDPRRRVGGLAALTAVAAVAVFWNLFVAHYREALPPDYPLPPDTTAVAQAMVPQVPAELAAVGDSPVVQSPADASSGVQLPTGQAGTESPSADSVPETCWRGPEETHADQEALCLFRASPFGLTGFYSWMLLLIGLAMCAAAAMDWFKTDDPYPGYGKRERRRRNTEERLLDDRRELLGDLNELHDDAARKLRTDFRDPVEARQLALTDLNKLDARHTDLVGFARDLEKSCRGALDMYRTANREARTTPEPQIWQTPWTSDWDLPEPPDRSRLMSEAEAEERSRLMHDALEQRERKLRESHDECRELVNEITRLDPHDKAVPT
;
A
#
# COMPACT_ATOMS: atom_id res chain seq x y z
N MET A 1 -24.34 -2.79 -54.13
CA MET A 1 -25.28 -3.85 -54.55
C MET A 1 -25.21 -3.99 -56.07
N ALA A 2 -25.42 -5.19 -56.61
CA ALA A 2 -25.41 -5.42 -58.06
C ALA A 2 -26.52 -4.60 -58.75
N PRO A 3 -26.26 -4.02 -59.93
CA PRO A 3 -27.26 -3.28 -60.70
C PRO A 3 -28.40 -4.20 -61.17
N THR A 4 -29.59 -3.64 -61.36
CA THR A 4 -30.72 -4.38 -61.93
C THR A 4 -30.37 -4.87 -63.34
N PRO A 5 -30.51 -6.16 -63.65
CA PRO A 5 -30.27 -6.66 -65.01
C PRO A 5 -31.29 -6.05 -65.97
N THR A 6 -30.82 -5.57 -67.12
CA THR A 6 -31.70 -5.08 -68.20
C THR A 6 -32.31 -6.24 -68.96
N ALA A 7 -33.44 -6.01 -69.66
CA ALA A 7 -34.06 -7.01 -70.53
C ALA A 7 -33.05 -7.61 -71.53
N SER A 8 -32.22 -6.78 -72.17
CA SER A 8 -31.18 -7.23 -73.10
C SER A 8 -30.16 -8.15 -72.42
N SER A 9 -29.74 -7.84 -71.20
CA SER A 9 -28.79 -8.68 -70.45
C SER A 9 -29.38 -10.05 -70.08
N LEU A 10 -30.68 -10.12 -69.78
CA LEU A 10 -31.38 -11.38 -69.54
C LEU A 10 -31.51 -12.18 -70.84
N VAL A 11 -31.83 -11.52 -71.96
CA VAL A 11 -31.92 -12.14 -73.29
C VAL A 11 -30.59 -12.77 -73.70
N GLU A 12 -29.49 -12.06 -73.48
CA GLU A 12 -28.15 -12.56 -73.78
C GLU A 12 -27.77 -13.73 -72.86
N ARG A 13 -27.98 -13.57 -71.55
CA ARG A 13 -27.65 -14.59 -70.54
C ARG A 13 -28.33 -15.92 -70.80
N PHE A 14 -29.62 -15.90 -71.10
CA PHE A 14 -30.43 -17.11 -71.32
C PHE A 14 -30.57 -17.49 -72.80
N ARG A 15 -29.89 -16.78 -73.71
CA ARG A 15 -29.96 -16.96 -75.17
C ARG A 15 -31.40 -17.00 -75.69
N LEU A 16 -32.23 -16.09 -75.19
CA LEU A 16 -33.69 -16.16 -75.37
C LEU A 16 -34.15 -16.06 -76.83
N LYS A 17 -33.43 -15.34 -77.70
CA LYS A 17 -33.79 -15.27 -79.12
C LYS A 17 -33.55 -16.58 -79.86
N GLU A 18 -32.45 -17.27 -79.56
CA GLU A 18 -32.08 -18.56 -80.17
C GLU A 18 -33.05 -19.64 -79.69
N ARG A 19 -33.17 -19.81 -78.37
CA ARG A 19 -34.11 -20.76 -77.75
C ARG A 19 -35.56 -20.47 -78.15
N GLY A 20 -35.93 -19.20 -78.30
CA GLY A 20 -37.26 -18.80 -78.78
C GLY A 20 -37.58 -19.37 -80.15
N ARG A 21 -36.66 -19.23 -81.11
CA ARG A 21 -36.84 -19.77 -82.47
C ARG A 21 -36.86 -21.30 -82.50
N GLU A 22 -35.95 -21.94 -81.77
CA GLU A 22 -35.89 -23.40 -81.65
C GLU A 22 -37.22 -23.96 -81.12
N ARG A 23 -37.71 -23.42 -80.00
CA ARG A 23 -38.99 -23.81 -79.39
C ARG A 23 -40.17 -23.50 -80.30
N GLY A 24 -40.10 -22.41 -81.08
CA GLY A 24 -41.10 -22.04 -82.07
C GLY A 24 -41.23 -23.09 -83.18
N HIS A 25 -40.11 -23.56 -83.74
CA HIS A 25 -40.10 -24.64 -84.72
C HIS A 25 -40.68 -25.95 -84.18
N GLU A 26 -40.45 -26.24 -82.90
CA GLU A 26 -41.02 -27.40 -82.20
C GLU A 26 -42.50 -27.23 -81.83
N GLY A 27 -43.08 -26.06 -82.06
CA GLY A 27 -44.46 -25.73 -81.68
C GLY A 27 -44.67 -25.68 -80.16
N GLN A 28 -43.60 -25.48 -79.38
CA GLN A 28 -43.64 -25.38 -77.92
C GLN A 28 -43.54 -23.91 -77.46
N PRO A 29 -44.14 -23.53 -76.31
CA PRO A 29 -45.18 -24.26 -75.58
C PRO A 29 -46.44 -24.48 -76.43
N HIS A 30 -47.23 -25.48 -76.05
CA HIS A 30 -48.43 -25.90 -76.81
C HIS A 30 -49.55 -24.88 -76.63
N THR A 31 -50.44 -24.73 -77.62
CA THR A 31 -51.52 -23.71 -77.61
C THR A 31 -52.39 -23.74 -76.35
N GLY A 32 -52.66 -24.94 -75.81
CA GLY A 32 -53.47 -25.14 -74.60
C GLY A 32 -52.69 -25.14 -73.27
N GLN A 33 -51.39 -24.83 -73.27
CA GLN A 33 -50.57 -24.89 -72.06
C GLN A 33 -50.92 -23.72 -71.11
N PRO A 34 -51.36 -24.00 -69.87
CA PRO A 34 -51.82 -22.97 -68.93
C PRO A 34 -50.69 -22.37 -68.09
N THR A 35 -49.45 -22.83 -68.25
CA THR A 35 -48.28 -22.44 -67.46
C THR A 35 -47.16 -21.93 -68.35
N LEU A 36 -46.19 -21.24 -67.74
CA LEU A 36 -44.96 -20.81 -68.40
C LEU A 36 -44.21 -22.01 -68.99
N ASP A 37 -43.56 -21.79 -70.14
CA ASP A 37 -42.62 -22.76 -70.71
C ASP A 37 -41.35 -22.88 -69.85
N ASN A 38 -40.62 -23.99 -69.96
CA ASN A 38 -39.38 -24.23 -69.21
C ASN A 38 -38.37 -23.07 -69.33
N VAL A 39 -38.22 -22.48 -70.53
CA VAL A 39 -37.32 -21.33 -70.75
C VAL A 39 -37.82 -20.09 -70.00
N GLU A 40 -39.13 -19.84 -70.01
CA GLU A 40 -39.74 -18.73 -69.28
C GLU A 40 -39.61 -18.94 -67.77
N THR A 41 -39.82 -20.17 -67.29
CA THR A 41 -39.63 -20.56 -65.88
C THR A 41 -38.19 -20.35 -65.42
N GLU A 42 -37.18 -20.67 -66.24
CA GLU A 42 -35.77 -20.41 -65.91
C GLU A 42 -35.47 -18.93 -65.71
N VAL A 43 -35.99 -18.06 -66.59
CA VAL A 43 -35.80 -16.60 -66.47
C VAL A 43 -36.52 -16.05 -65.25
N VAL A 44 -37.76 -16.47 -65.03
CA VAL A 44 -38.57 -16.05 -63.86
C VAL A 44 -37.90 -16.50 -62.57
N ALA A 45 -37.46 -17.76 -62.47
CA ALA A 45 -36.78 -18.28 -61.29
C ALA A 45 -35.49 -17.51 -60.96
N TYR A 46 -34.76 -17.05 -61.98
CA TYR A 46 -33.59 -16.19 -61.78
C TYR A 46 -33.96 -14.80 -61.25
N CYS A 47 -35.02 -14.18 -61.78
CA CYS A 47 -35.52 -12.91 -61.27
C CYS A 47 -36.05 -13.05 -59.83
N ASP A 48 -36.72 -14.16 -59.50
CA ASP A 48 -37.20 -14.46 -58.15
C ASP A 48 -36.05 -14.61 -57.16
N ASP A 49 -34.96 -15.31 -57.53
CA ASP A 49 -33.76 -15.43 -56.69
C ASP A 49 -33.10 -14.07 -56.44
N LEU A 50 -33.01 -13.22 -57.46
CA LEU A 50 -32.49 -11.86 -57.31
C LEU A 50 -33.34 -10.99 -56.38
N TYR A 51 -34.66 -11.05 -56.54
CA TYR A 51 -35.60 -10.36 -55.66
C TYR A 51 -35.47 -10.86 -54.21
N ALA A 52 -35.50 -12.18 -54.02
CA ALA A 52 -35.37 -12.81 -52.71
C ALA A 52 -34.08 -12.42 -52.00
N LYS A 53 -32.94 -12.36 -52.71
CA LYS A 53 -31.66 -11.89 -52.16
C LYS A 53 -31.74 -10.46 -51.64
N ARG A 54 -32.32 -9.54 -52.43
CA ARG A 54 -32.47 -8.12 -52.06
C ARG A 54 -33.42 -7.96 -50.87
N ARG A 55 -34.55 -8.69 -50.90
CA ARG A 55 -35.55 -8.72 -49.82
C ARG A 55 -34.97 -9.24 -48.50
N ASN A 56 -34.19 -10.31 -48.55
CA ASN A 56 -33.54 -10.89 -47.37
C ASN A 56 -32.48 -9.94 -46.77
N GLU A 57 -31.81 -9.11 -47.58
CA GLU A 57 -30.95 -8.06 -47.05
C GLU A 57 -31.75 -6.97 -46.32
N TYR A 58 -32.87 -6.51 -46.90
CA TYR A 58 -33.76 -5.57 -46.25
C TYR A 58 -34.28 -6.11 -44.90
N HIS A 59 -34.78 -7.36 -44.87
CA HIS A 59 -35.27 -7.97 -43.62
C HIS A 59 -34.18 -8.10 -42.56
N ARG A 60 -32.94 -8.45 -42.91
CA ARG A 60 -31.83 -8.48 -41.95
C ARG A 60 -31.61 -7.13 -41.28
N HIS A 61 -31.66 -6.04 -42.05
CA HIS A 61 -31.52 -4.69 -41.49
C HIS A 61 -32.75 -4.27 -40.66
N ARG A 62 -33.95 -4.63 -41.11
CA ARG A 62 -35.19 -4.39 -40.37
C ARG A 62 -35.17 -5.09 -39.01
N SER A 63 -34.87 -6.39 -38.97
CA SER A 63 -34.81 -7.16 -37.72
C SER A 63 -33.71 -6.66 -36.79
N ALA A 64 -32.56 -6.22 -37.32
CA ALA A 64 -31.50 -5.62 -36.52
C ALA A 64 -31.93 -4.29 -35.87
N LEU A 65 -32.70 -3.47 -36.58
CA LEU A 65 -33.28 -2.24 -36.03
C LEU A 65 -34.36 -2.57 -34.99
N GLU A 66 -35.28 -3.49 -35.30
CA GLU A 66 -36.33 -3.93 -34.39
C GLU A 66 -35.76 -4.49 -33.07
N GLU A 67 -34.66 -5.25 -33.13
CA GLU A 67 -33.99 -5.76 -31.93
C GLU A 67 -33.33 -4.66 -31.08
N ARG A 68 -32.74 -3.64 -31.71
CA ARG A 68 -32.22 -2.46 -30.99
C ARG A 68 -33.33 -1.61 -30.37
N LEU A 69 -34.46 -1.52 -31.09
CA LEU A 69 -35.67 -0.86 -30.63
C LEU A 69 -36.49 -1.74 -29.70
N ARG A 70 -36.07 -2.97 -29.43
CA ARG A 70 -36.70 -3.77 -28.39
C ARG A 70 -36.36 -3.11 -27.07
N PRO A 71 -37.35 -2.70 -26.25
CA PRO A 71 -37.04 -2.27 -24.90
C PRO A 71 -36.21 -3.38 -24.25
N PRO A 72 -35.16 -3.04 -23.47
CA PRO A 72 -34.48 -4.05 -22.67
C PRO A 72 -35.56 -4.84 -21.94
N PRO A 73 -35.46 -6.18 -21.90
CA PRO A 73 -36.49 -6.99 -21.28
C PRO A 73 -36.80 -6.35 -19.94
N ALA A 74 -38.07 -6.09 -19.67
CA ALA A 74 -38.59 -5.58 -18.40
C ALA A 74 -38.44 -6.65 -17.31
N ASN A 75 -37.30 -7.34 -17.31
CA ASN A 75 -37.04 -8.46 -16.44
C ASN A 75 -37.04 -7.89 -15.03
N ARG A 76 -38.14 -8.19 -14.35
CA ARG A 76 -38.35 -8.04 -12.91
C ARG A 76 -37.37 -8.94 -12.11
N GLY A 77 -36.46 -9.65 -12.76
CA GLY A 77 -35.42 -10.45 -12.15
C GLY A 77 -34.18 -9.61 -11.81
N ALA A 78 -33.49 -10.02 -10.74
CA ALA A 78 -32.26 -9.39 -10.28
C ALA A 78 -31.24 -9.28 -11.42
N ASP A 79 -30.63 -8.11 -11.59
CA ASP A 79 -29.50 -7.92 -12.49
C ASP A 79 -28.36 -8.85 -12.03
N PRO A 80 -27.84 -9.75 -12.90
CA PRO A 80 -26.79 -10.69 -12.53
C PRO A 80 -25.54 -10.01 -11.98
N LEU A 81 -25.20 -8.82 -12.47
CA LEU A 81 -24.08 -8.03 -11.97
C LEU A 81 -24.36 -7.57 -10.54
N VAL A 82 -25.53 -6.97 -10.30
CA VAL A 82 -25.93 -6.49 -8.96
C VAL A 82 -25.96 -7.65 -7.97
N GLU A 83 -26.60 -8.77 -8.33
CA GLU A 83 -26.71 -9.92 -7.43
C GLU A 83 -25.35 -10.54 -7.11
N LYS A 84 -24.47 -10.64 -8.12
CA LYS A 84 -23.11 -11.11 -7.93
C LYS A 84 -22.32 -10.19 -7.01
N THR A 85 -22.34 -8.87 -7.23
CA THR A 85 -21.60 -7.92 -6.40
C THR A 85 -22.16 -7.85 -4.98
N CYS A 86 -23.48 -7.85 -4.79
CA CYS A 86 -24.10 -7.94 -3.45
C CYS A 86 -23.71 -9.24 -2.73
N LYS A 87 -23.48 -10.33 -3.45
CA LYS A 87 -22.97 -11.57 -2.86
C LYS A 87 -21.48 -11.44 -2.51
N GLU A 88 -20.65 -10.93 -3.41
CA GLU A 88 -19.21 -10.73 -3.17
C GLU A 88 -18.94 -9.82 -1.96
N MET A 89 -19.67 -8.72 -1.82
CA MET A 89 -19.56 -7.84 -0.64
C MET A 89 -19.91 -8.57 0.66
N ARG A 90 -21.00 -9.36 0.66
CA ARG A 90 -21.41 -10.15 1.84
C ARG A 90 -20.41 -11.25 2.18
N ASP A 91 -19.88 -11.92 1.15
CA ASP A 91 -18.88 -12.97 1.31
C ASP A 91 -17.57 -12.39 1.87
N ALA A 92 -17.11 -11.23 1.38
CA ALA A 92 -15.93 -10.52 1.90
C ALA A 92 -16.08 -10.16 3.39
N VAL A 93 -17.23 -9.58 3.78
CA VAL A 93 -17.50 -9.31 5.20
C VAL A 93 -17.56 -10.59 6.03
N ALA A 94 -18.16 -11.66 5.50
CA ALA A 94 -18.28 -12.92 6.21
C ALA A 94 -16.93 -13.61 6.45
N GLU A 95 -16.01 -13.49 5.49
CA GLU A 95 -14.65 -14.04 5.56
C GLU A 95 -13.81 -13.36 6.63
N GLU A 96 -13.83 -12.01 6.70
CA GLU A 96 -13.01 -11.25 7.64
C GLU A 96 -13.65 -11.02 9.02
N ARG A 97 -14.96 -11.18 9.13
CA ARG A 97 -15.70 -11.04 10.39
C ARG A 97 -15.06 -11.72 11.61
N PRO A 98 -14.61 -12.99 11.57
CA PRO A 98 -14.01 -13.64 12.75
C PRO A 98 -12.73 -12.94 13.22
N ASP A 99 -11.89 -12.49 12.30
CA ASP A 99 -10.61 -11.85 12.60
C ASP A 99 -10.83 -10.43 13.11
N LEU A 100 -11.69 -9.64 12.46
CA LEU A 100 -12.10 -8.32 12.94
C LEU A 100 -12.75 -8.39 14.32
N ALA A 101 -13.63 -9.36 14.57
CA ALA A 101 -14.23 -9.58 15.89
C ALA A 101 -13.20 -10.04 16.93
N GLY A 102 -12.15 -10.75 16.52
CA GLY A 102 -11.00 -11.08 17.35
C GLY A 102 -10.23 -9.83 17.76
N LEU A 103 -9.82 -9.02 16.79
CA LEU A 103 -9.09 -7.77 17.01
C LEU A 103 -9.91 -6.76 17.82
N ALA A 104 -11.21 -6.65 17.56
CA ALA A 104 -12.10 -5.77 18.34
C ALA A 104 -12.16 -6.19 19.80
N ARG A 105 -12.27 -7.49 20.08
CA ARG A 105 -12.21 -8.02 21.47
C ARG A 105 -10.86 -7.77 22.12
N GLU A 106 -9.76 -7.96 21.39
CA GLU A 106 -8.41 -7.68 21.90
C GLU A 106 -8.22 -6.19 22.24
N ALA A 107 -8.64 -5.31 21.33
CA ALA A 107 -8.59 -3.86 21.52
C ALA A 107 -9.47 -3.44 22.70
N GLN A 108 -10.70 -3.97 22.79
CA GLN A 108 -11.62 -3.71 23.90
C GLN A 108 -11.02 -4.16 25.24
N HIS A 109 -10.39 -5.34 25.28
CA HIS A 109 -9.71 -5.84 26.47
C HIS A 109 -8.53 -4.92 26.87
N ALA A 110 -7.74 -4.46 25.91
CA ALA A 110 -6.62 -3.56 26.16
C ALA A 110 -7.09 -2.17 26.66
N ILE A 111 -8.21 -1.64 26.14
CA ILE A 111 -8.87 -0.44 26.65
C ILE A 111 -9.31 -0.66 28.10
N GLY A 112 -10.00 -1.77 28.38
CA GLY A 112 -10.44 -2.13 29.73
C GLY A 112 -9.28 -2.25 30.72
N GLU A 113 -8.15 -2.83 30.32
CA GLU A 113 -6.93 -2.94 31.14
C GLU A 113 -6.33 -1.58 31.52
N VAL A 114 -6.29 -0.64 30.56
CA VAL A 114 -5.81 0.74 30.79
C VAL A 114 -6.78 1.48 31.69
N ASN A 115 -8.10 1.39 31.43
CA ASN A 115 -9.13 2.04 32.22
C ASN A 115 -9.22 1.50 33.66
N ARG A 116 -9.03 0.20 33.85
CA ARG A 116 -8.90 -0.41 35.18
C ARG A 116 -7.65 0.13 35.89
N PHE A 117 -6.51 0.14 35.21
CA PHE A 117 -5.26 0.66 35.77
C PHE A 117 -5.37 2.14 36.19
N ARG A 118 -5.94 2.99 35.34
CA ARG A 118 -6.17 4.42 35.65
C ARG A 118 -7.06 4.59 36.89
N ARG A 119 -8.07 3.74 37.06
CA ARG A 119 -8.94 3.74 38.25
C ARG A 119 -8.23 3.28 39.51
N ASP A 120 -7.58 2.12 39.46
CA ASP A 120 -6.89 1.53 40.61
C ASP A 120 -5.76 2.45 41.12
N GLU A 121 -5.07 3.11 40.20
CA GLU A 121 -3.97 4.02 40.49
C GLU A 121 -4.42 5.50 40.62
N ALA A 122 -5.71 5.79 40.50
CA ALA A 122 -6.32 7.13 40.53
C ALA A 122 -5.61 8.17 39.63
N ARG A 123 -5.21 7.76 38.42
CA ARG A 123 -4.55 8.62 37.44
C ARG A 123 -5.56 9.21 36.45
N THR A 124 -5.50 10.52 36.28
CA THR A 124 -6.29 11.27 35.28
C THR A 124 -5.48 11.62 34.03
N ALA A 125 -4.15 11.63 34.12
CA ALA A 125 -3.26 11.94 33.00
C ALA A 125 -3.01 10.72 32.09
N ASP A 126 -2.88 10.97 30.79
CA ASP A 126 -2.45 9.99 29.80
C ASP A 126 -0.98 9.56 30.01
N ALA A 127 -0.57 8.50 29.32
CA ALA A 127 0.81 8.03 29.41
C ALA A 127 1.73 9.03 28.71
N ASP A 128 2.81 9.38 29.41
CA ASP A 128 3.84 10.25 28.86
C ASP A 128 4.88 9.38 28.15
N PHE A 129 5.12 9.67 26.88
CA PHE A 129 6.08 8.97 26.06
C PHE A 129 7.07 9.97 25.47
N PRO A 130 8.37 9.62 25.42
CA PRO A 130 9.34 10.51 24.78
C PRO A 130 9.04 10.61 23.28
N GLU A 131 9.19 11.83 22.74
CA GLU A 131 9.01 12.10 21.29
C GLU A 131 9.91 11.23 20.42
N SER A 132 11.13 10.96 20.89
CA SER A 132 12.10 10.10 20.20
C SER A 132 12.89 9.25 21.19
N ARG A 133 12.74 7.93 21.09
CA ARG A 133 13.59 6.97 21.81
C ARG A 133 15.06 7.08 21.39
N GLY A 134 15.31 7.42 20.13
CA GLY A 134 16.67 7.55 19.59
C GLY A 134 17.46 8.68 20.25
N TRP A 135 16.78 9.76 20.64
CA TRP A 135 17.41 10.89 21.34
C TRP A 135 17.99 10.46 22.70
N HIS A 136 17.21 9.73 23.50
CA HIS A 136 17.67 9.25 24.82
C HIS A 136 18.81 8.25 24.71
N TRP A 137 18.73 7.28 23.79
CA TRP A 137 19.85 6.36 23.54
C TRP A 137 21.11 7.11 23.07
N GLY A 138 20.96 8.11 22.21
CA GLY A 138 22.06 8.98 21.77
C GLY A 138 22.68 9.76 22.93
N LEU A 139 21.86 10.32 23.82
CA LEU A 139 22.33 11.06 24.98
C LEU A 139 23.08 10.16 25.97
N LEU A 140 22.57 8.95 26.25
CA LEU A 140 23.27 7.98 27.11
C LEU A 140 24.63 7.58 26.56
N VAL A 141 24.73 7.32 25.25
CA VAL A 141 26.01 7.04 24.59
C VAL A 141 26.94 8.25 24.68
N ALA A 142 26.44 9.46 24.46
CA ALA A 142 27.22 10.68 24.60
C ALA A 142 27.74 10.86 26.04
N LEU A 143 26.92 10.57 27.05
CA LEU A 143 27.34 10.59 28.46
C LEU A 143 28.44 9.56 28.73
N ILE A 144 28.33 8.33 28.22
CA ILE A 144 29.39 7.31 28.37
C ILE A 144 30.69 7.79 27.71
N VAL A 145 30.63 8.39 26.52
CA VAL A 145 31.81 8.91 25.82
C VAL A 145 32.48 10.04 26.60
N VAL A 146 31.69 11.00 27.08
CA VAL A 146 32.19 12.13 27.88
C VAL A 146 32.80 11.64 29.20
N GLU A 147 32.12 10.76 29.92
CA GLU A 147 32.61 10.17 31.17
C GLU A 147 33.92 9.40 30.93
N THR A 148 33.98 8.62 29.85
CA THR A 148 35.18 7.86 29.47
C THR A 148 36.34 8.78 29.12
N LEU A 149 36.09 9.87 28.40
CA LEU A 149 37.13 10.84 28.06
C LEU A 149 37.65 11.55 29.30
N VAL A 150 36.75 12.06 30.14
CA VAL A 150 37.10 12.80 31.35
C VAL A 150 37.88 11.87 32.29
N ASN A 151 37.34 10.71 32.63
CA ASN A 151 38.02 9.73 33.49
C ASN A 151 39.35 9.26 32.87
N GLY A 152 39.39 9.04 31.56
CA GLY A 152 40.60 8.62 30.84
C GLY A 152 41.74 9.64 30.96
N LEU A 153 41.43 10.94 30.90
CA LEU A 153 42.41 12.01 31.10
C LEU A 153 42.98 12.02 32.52
N PHE A 154 42.15 11.77 33.54
CA PHE A 154 42.60 11.73 34.93
C PHE A 154 43.45 10.52 35.29
N PHE A 155 43.11 9.35 34.74
CA PHE A 155 43.87 8.11 34.96
C PHE A 155 45.13 8.07 34.09
N GLY A 156 45.08 8.57 32.86
CA GLY A 156 46.21 8.53 31.93
C GLY A 156 47.42 9.36 32.35
N ALA A 157 47.25 10.32 33.27
CA ALA A 157 48.37 11.07 33.85
C ALA A 157 49.18 10.26 34.88
N ASN A 158 48.61 9.17 35.43
CA ASN A 158 49.21 8.40 36.52
C ASN A 158 49.62 6.97 36.10
N VAL A 159 49.57 6.62 34.80
CA VAL A 159 49.81 5.24 34.32
C VAL A 159 50.81 5.24 33.16
N GLU A 160 51.70 4.25 33.14
CA GLU A 160 52.83 4.09 32.20
C GLU A 160 52.40 4.11 30.71
N GLY A 161 51.18 3.63 30.41
CA GLY A 161 50.59 3.62 29.07
C GLY A 161 49.83 4.90 28.68
N GLY A 162 49.94 5.97 29.46
CA GLY A 162 49.37 7.28 29.19
C GLY A 162 47.84 7.26 28.99
N LEU A 163 47.35 8.10 28.06
CA LEU A 163 45.91 8.22 27.79
C LEU A 163 45.26 6.92 27.31
N LEU A 164 45.99 6.08 26.57
CA LEU A 164 45.46 4.80 26.07
C LEU A 164 45.15 3.85 27.22
N ALA A 165 46.07 3.72 28.18
CA ALA A 165 45.86 2.93 29.39
C ALA A 165 44.74 3.50 30.27
N GLY A 166 44.75 4.82 30.51
CA GLY A 166 43.71 5.50 31.31
C GLY A 166 42.31 5.31 30.73
N THR A 167 42.17 5.37 29.39
CA THR A 167 40.89 5.18 28.70
C THR A 167 40.32 3.77 28.92
N SER A 168 41.18 2.74 29.00
CA SER A 168 40.72 1.36 29.22
C SER A 168 40.01 1.18 30.58
N TYR A 169 40.56 1.79 31.65
CA TYR A 169 39.90 1.83 32.97
C TYR A 169 38.65 2.70 32.95
N ALA A 170 38.71 3.83 32.24
CA ALA A 170 37.60 4.78 32.15
C ALA A 170 36.34 4.19 31.52
N VAL A 171 36.48 3.33 30.50
CA VAL A 171 35.32 2.64 29.89
C VAL A 171 34.57 1.81 30.93
N LEU A 172 35.28 1.02 31.75
CA LEU A 172 34.67 0.17 32.77
C LEU A 172 33.94 1.02 33.82
N ILE A 173 34.59 2.10 34.28
CA ILE A 173 34.00 3.04 35.23
C ILE A 173 32.73 3.66 34.65
N SER A 174 32.75 4.12 33.40
CA SER A 174 31.61 4.72 32.72
C SER A 174 30.42 3.76 32.59
N VAL A 175 30.68 2.50 32.26
CA VAL A 175 29.61 1.48 32.13
C VAL A 175 28.92 1.23 33.47
N VAL A 176 29.70 1.09 34.56
CA VAL A 176 29.12 0.91 35.90
C VAL A 176 28.36 2.17 36.33
N ASN A 177 28.94 3.36 36.10
CA ASN A 177 28.41 4.61 36.62
C ASN A 177 27.18 5.13 35.82
N VAL A 178 27.35 5.38 34.52
CA VAL A 178 26.30 5.90 33.62
C VAL A 178 25.31 4.80 33.22
N GLY A 179 25.81 3.59 32.97
CA GLY A 179 24.97 2.46 32.58
C GLY A 179 24.22 1.85 33.75
N VAL A 180 24.91 1.10 34.60
CA VAL A 180 24.29 0.26 35.64
C VAL A 180 23.68 1.08 36.77
N LEU A 181 24.46 1.96 37.40
CA LEU A 181 23.99 2.78 38.53
C LEU A 181 22.93 3.78 38.09
N GLY A 182 23.14 4.48 36.96
CA GLY A 182 22.14 5.37 36.36
C GLY A 182 20.79 4.67 36.10
N TRP A 183 20.82 3.48 35.47
CA TRP A 183 19.61 2.69 35.22
C TRP A 183 18.92 2.21 36.50
N LEU A 184 19.68 1.70 37.48
CA LEU A 184 19.14 1.25 38.77
C LEU A 184 18.47 2.39 39.54
N ILE A 185 19.13 3.56 39.61
CA ILE A 185 18.58 4.75 40.27
C ILE A 185 17.27 5.16 39.59
N ALA A 186 17.24 5.23 38.25
CA ALA A 186 16.03 5.54 37.50
C ALA A 186 14.88 4.55 37.79
N ALA A 187 15.17 3.24 37.79
CA ALA A 187 14.18 2.21 38.09
C ALA A 187 13.60 2.33 39.51
N LEU A 188 14.45 2.66 40.49
CA LEU A 188 14.03 2.85 41.88
C LEU A 188 13.22 4.14 42.07
N VAL A 189 13.58 5.22 41.37
CA VAL A 189 12.79 6.46 41.35
C VAL A 189 11.38 6.21 40.80
N ARG A 190 11.21 5.34 39.79
CA ARG A 190 9.88 4.94 39.30
C ARG A 190 9.06 4.22 40.38
N LEU A 191 9.70 3.41 41.23
CA LEU A 191 9.03 2.74 42.37
C LEU A 191 8.48 3.72 43.41
N ILE A 192 9.13 4.88 43.60
CA ILE A 192 8.69 5.91 44.54
C ILE A 192 7.36 6.55 44.11
N HIS A 193 7.09 6.57 42.80
CA HIS A 193 5.85 7.11 42.24
C HIS A 193 4.65 6.17 42.39
N HIS A 194 4.84 4.96 42.93
CA HIS A 194 3.74 4.01 43.13
C HIS A 194 2.75 4.49 44.20
N ARG A 195 1.45 4.27 43.98
CA ARG A 195 0.38 4.60 44.94
C ARG A 195 0.45 3.82 46.26
N ASP A 196 0.93 2.58 46.23
CA ASP A 196 1.05 1.73 47.42
C ASP A 196 2.18 2.24 48.33
N PRO A 197 1.87 2.65 49.58
CA PRO A 197 2.87 3.20 50.51
C PRO A 197 3.99 2.20 50.81
N ARG A 198 3.75 0.89 50.74
CA ARG A 198 4.80 -0.13 50.97
C ARG A 198 5.84 -0.11 49.86
N ARG A 199 5.38 -0.03 48.60
CA ARG A 199 6.26 0.07 47.42
C ARG A 199 7.00 1.40 47.39
N ARG A 200 6.34 2.48 47.78
CA ARG A 200 6.96 3.81 47.90
C ARG A 200 8.07 3.86 48.95
N VAL A 201 7.81 3.36 50.16
CA VAL A 201 8.80 3.33 51.26
C VAL A 201 9.93 2.36 50.94
N GLY A 202 9.62 1.17 50.42
CA GLY A 202 10.63 0.21 49.97
C GLY A 202 11.49 0.75 48.83
N GLY A 203 10.88 1.42 47.85
CA GLY A 203 11.56 2.10 46.75
C GLY A 203 12.49 3.22 47.23
N LEU A 204 12.04 4.03 48.21
CA LEU A 204 12.88 5.06 48.82
C LEU A 204 14.06 4.46 49.59
N ALA A 205 13.84 3.44 50.40
CA ALA A 205 14.90 2.76 51.14
C ALA A 205 15.95 2.14 50.20
N ALA A 206 15.49 1.49 49.12
CA ALA A 206 16.36 0.94 48.10
C ALA A 206 17.11 2.04 47.32
N LEU A 207 16.45 3.16 46.99
CA LEU A 207 17.10 4.30 46.34
C LEU A 207 18.22 4.87 47.23
N THR A 208 17.97 5.04 48.53
CA THR A 208 19.00 5.49 49.48
C THR A 208 20.18 4.52 49.54
N ALA A 209 19.92 3.21 49.57
CA ALA A 209 20.97 2.19 49.57
C ALA A 209 21.81 2.23 48.28
N VAL A 210 21.17 2.32 47.10
CA VAL A 210 21.88 2.39 45.82
C VAL A 210 22.62 3.71 45.65
N ALA A 211 22.07 4.84 46.11
CA ALA A 211 22.78 6.11 46.11
C ALA A 211 24.05 6.05 46.98
N ALA A 212 23.98 5.39 48.15
CA ALA A 212 25.16 5.14 48.97
C ALA A 212 26.19 4.26 48.25
N VAL A 213 25.75 3.22 47.52
CA VAL A 213 26.63 2.41 46.66
C VAL A 213 27.27 3.23 45.55
N ALA A 214 26.54 4.15 44.92
CA ALA A 214 27.08 5.03 43.88
C ALA A 214 28.14 5.99 44.44
N VAL A 215 27.91 6.58 45.61
CA VAL A 215 28.91 7.41 46.31
C VAL A 215 30.13 6.57 46.69
N PHE A 216 29.92 5.38 47.25
CA PHE A 216 30.98 4.44 47.58
C PHE A 216 31.82 4.07 46.35
N TRP A 217 31.17 3.73 45.23
CA TRP A 217 31.83 3.38 43.98
C TRP A 217 32.71 4.51 43.47
N ASN A 218 32.18 5.73 43.41
CA ASN A 218 32.95 6.88 42.94
C ASN A 218 34.09 7.26 43.90
N LEU A 219 33.90 7.10 45.21
CA LEU A 219 34.99 7.26 46.19
C LEU A 219 36.06 6.19 46.02
N PHE A 220 35.68 4.94 45.81
CA PHE A 220 36.62 3.85 45.56
C PHE A 220 37.44 4.11 44.30
N VAL A 221 36.81 4.53 43.21
CA VAL A 221 37.50 4.93 41.97
C VAL A 221 38.50 6.07 42.21
N ALA A 222 38.14 7.06 43.03
CA ALA A 222 39.02 8.16 43.39
C ALA A 222 40.23 7.69 44.22
N HIS A 223 40.04 6.80 45.21
CA HIS A 223 41.15 6.19 45.96
C HIS A 223 42.00 5.27 45.09
N TYR A 224 41.37 4.55 44.17
CA TYR A 224 42.07 3.71 43.20
C TYR A 224 43.01 4.53 42.33
N ARG A 225 42.62 5.74 41.95
CA ARG A 225 43.53 6.67 41.26
C ARG A 225 44.71 7.12 42.13
N GLU A 226 44.49 7.43 43.40
CA GLU A 226 45.56 7.89 44.32
C GLU A 226 46.55 6.77 44.65
N ALA A 227 46.06 5.52 44.69
CA ALA A 227 46.87 4.34 44.93
C ALA A 227 47.70 3.90 43.71
N LEU A 228 47.46 4.47 42.52
CA LEU A 228 48.28 4.17 41.34
C LEU A 228 49.61 4.93 41.44
N PRO A 229 50.75 4.24 41.63
CA PRO A 229 52.03 4.89 41.57
C PRO A 229 52.28 5.45 40.16
N PRO A 230 53.02 6.56 40.03
CA PRO A 230 53.53 6.98 38.73
C PRO A 230 54.32 5.79 38.14
N ASP A 231 54.03 5.46 36.89
CA ASP A 231 54.59 4.31 36.16
C ASP A 231 54.01 2.92 36.50
N TYR A 232 52.76 2.82 36.97
CA TYR A 232 52.10 1.53 37.17
C TYR A 232 51.91 0.73 35.85
N PRO A 233 52.38 -0.54 35.75
CA PRO A 233 52.29 -1.34 34.52
C PRO A 233 50.87 -1.82 34.22
N LEU A 234 50.54 -1.99 32.94
CA LEU A 234 49.23 -2.49 32.51
C LEU A 234 49.00 -3.96 32.95
N PRO A 235 47.80 -4.32 33.45
CA PRO A 235 47.42 -5.71 33.61
C PRO A 235 47.51 -6.46 32.27
N PRO A 236 48.01 -7.70 32.22
CA PRO A 236 48.22 -8.45 30.98
C PRO A 236 46.95 -8.69 30.16
N ASP A 237 45.76 -8.59 30.77
CA ASP A 237 44.47 -8.80 30.11
C ASP A 237 43.92 -7.53 29.44
N THR A 238 44.34 -6.33 29.86
CA THR A 238 43.85 -5.05 29.28
C THR A 238 44.60 -4.65 28.01
N THR A 239 45.79 -5.19 27.79
CA THR A 239 46.55 -5.02 26.53
C THR A 239 45.80 -5.52 25.30
N ALA A 240 44.97 -6.56 25.41
CA ALA A 240 44.19 -7.08 24.28
C ALA A 240 43.06 -6.13 23.85
N VAL A 241 42.37 -5.51 24.81
CA VAL A 241 41.29 -4.54 24.55
C VAL A 241 41.88 -3.21 24.05
N ALA A 242 43.00 -2.76 24.64
CA ALA A 242 43.70 -1.57 24.18
C ALA A 242 44.27 -1.73 22.75
N GLN A 243 44.80 -2.91 22.40
CA GLN A 243 45.27 -3.22 21.04
C GLN A 243 44.15 -3.26 20.00
N ALA A 244 42.93 -3.63 20.40
CA ALA A 244 41.76 -3.63 19.52
C ALA A 244 41.19 -2.22 19.23
N MET A 245 41.51 -1.23 20.08
CA MET A 245 41.02 0.15 19.94
C MET A 245 41.96 1.08 19.15
N VAL A 246 43.15 0.62 18.76
CA VAL A 246 44.09 1.38 17.92
C VAL A 246 43.91 0.99 16.45
N PRO A 247 43.65 1.94 15.52
CA PRO A 247 43.67 1.63 14.09
C PRO A 247 45.09 1.29 13.65
N GLN A 248 45.29 0.08 13.14
CA GLN A 248 46.58 -0.40 12.65
C GLN A 248 46.96 0.34 11.36
N VAL A 249 48.02 1.16 11.39
CA VAL A 249 48.60 1.76 10.18
C VAL A 249 49.52 0.72 9.52
N PRO A 250 49.39 0.42 8.21
CA PRO A 250 50.19 -0.62 7.57
C PRO A 250 51.68 -0.27 7.51
N ALA A 251 52.51 -1.26 7.84
CA ALA A 251 53.96 -1.18 7.80
C ALA A 251 54.48 -1.27 6.36
N GLU A 252 54.57 -0.15 5.64
CA GLU A 252 55.15 -0.15 4.28
C GLU A 252 55.99 1.09 3.91
N LEU A 253 56.46 1.87 4.89
CA LEU A 253 57.28 3.07 4.61
C LEU A 253 58.59 3.17 5.39
N ALA A 254 59.01 2.10 6.06
CA ALA A 254 60.27 2.05 6.81
C ALA A 254 61.38 1.32 6.03
N ALA A 255 61.77 1.81 4.85
CA ALA A 255 63.02 1.41 4.22
C ALA A 255 63.58 2.51 3.31
N VAL A 256 64.91 2.67 3.36
CA VAL A 256 65.80 3.62 2.64
C VAL A 256 66.02 4.93 3.42
N GLY A 257 67.22 5.36 3.83
CA GLY A 257 68.58 4.86 3.68
C GLY A 257 69.57 6.01 3.94
N ASP A 258 70.62 5.72 4.72
CA ASP A 258 71.94 6.38 4.87
C ASP A 258 72.12 7.83 5.39
N SER A 259 73.05 7.92 6.36
CA SER A 259 73.77 9.12 6.86
C SER A 259 74.96 9.47 5.90
N PRO A 260 75.92 10.40 6.18
CA PRO A 260 76.17 11.27 7.35
C PRO A 260 76.68 12.71 7.05
N VAL A 261 77.16 13.38 8.11
CA VAL A 261 78.27 14.38 8.20
C VAL A 261 77.89 15.87 8.41
N VAL A 262 78.44 16.43 9.51
CA VAL A 262 79.26 17.66 9.65
C VAL A 262 78.87 18.51 10.88
N GLN A 263 79.93 18.91 11.59
CA GLN A 263 80.05 19.60 12.86
C GLN A 263 79.61 21.09 12.84
N SER A 264 79.23 21.57 14.04
CA SER A 264 79.13 22.94 14.57
C SER A 264 80.13 23.99 14.01
N PRO A 265 79.81 25.31 14.03
CA PRO A 265 79.92 26.14 15.26
C PRO A 265 78.99 27.38 15.41
N ALA A 266 78.93 27.90 16.65
CA ALA A 266 78.95 29.31 17.14
C ALA A 266 78.18 30.41 16.36
N ASP A 267 77.55 31.45 16.93
CA ASP A 267 77.50 32.06 18.26
C ASP A 267 76.40 33.16 18.26
N ALA A 268 76.10 33.72 19.44
CA ALA A 268 75.55 35.06 19.69
C ALA A 268 74.02 35.29 19.84
N SER A 269 73.55 35.07 21.06
CA SER A 269 72.81 36.01 21.94
C SER A 269 71.83 37.05 21.36
N SER A 270 70.54 36.95 21.73
CA SER A 270 69.83 37.95 22.56
C SER A 270 68.45 37.42 22.97
N GLY A 271 68.16 37.54 24.26
CA GLY A 271 67.19 36.69 24.96
C GLY A 271 65.76 37.18 25.04
N VAL A 272 64.91 36.27 25.51
CA VAL A 272 63.75 36.52 26.38
C VAL A 272 63.64 35.30 27.31
N GLN A 273 63.82 35.52 28.61
CA GLN A 273 63.48 34.57 29.67
C GLN A 273 61.95 34.47 29.79
N LEU A 274 61.45 33.24 29.87
CA LEU A 274 60.16 32.90 30.48
C LEU A 274 60.35 31.64 31.35
N PRO A 275 59.60 31.54 32.46
CA PRO A 275 60.13 31.11 33.75
C PRO A 275 60.23 29.59 33.88
N THR A 276 61.30 29.16 34.54
CA THR A 276 61.33 27.94 35.34
C THR A 276 60.29 28.04 36.47
N GLY A 277 59.04 27.75 36.12
CA GLY A 277 58.01 27.40 37.08
C GLY A 277 58.17 25.93 37.42
N GLN A 278 58.82 25.64 38.54
CA GLN A 278 58.68 24.37 39.24
C GLN A 278 57.18 24.12 39.45
N ALA A 279 56.58 23.27 38.61
CA ALA A 279 55.33 22.63 38.97
C ALA A 279 55.70 21.64 40.08
N GLY A 280 55.40 22.02 41.32
CA GLY A 280 55.62 21.20 42.50
C GLY A 280 54.99 19.84 42.26
N THR A 281 55.84 18.84 42.07
CA THR A 281 55.55 17.47 42.40
C THR A 281 55.42 17.43 43.92
N GLU A 282 54.23 17.70 44.44
CA GLU A 282 53.85 17.17 45.75
C GLU A 282 53.78 15.65 45.56
N SER A 283 54.93 14.99 45.70
CA SER A 283 54.94 13.60 46.16
C SER A 283 54.17 13.58 47.48
N PRO A 284 53.20 12.67 47.66
CA PRO A 284 52.60 12.53 48.97
C PRO A 284 53.73 12.22 49.95
N SER A 285 53.81 13.01 51.03
CA SER A 285 54.64 12.68 52.17
C SER A 285 54.39 11.23 52.55
N ALA A 286 55.45 10.44 52.77
CA ALA A 286 55.37 9.03 53.17
C ALA A 286 54.58 8.77 54.48
N ASP A 287 54.02 9.82 55.11
CA ASP A 287 53.18 9.77 56.31
C ASP A 287 51.66 9.77 56.03
N SER A 288 51.20 9.79 54.78
CA SER A 288 49.75 9.83 54.47
C SER A 288 49.08 8.46 54.31
N VAL A 289 49.84 7.36 54.37
CA VAL A 289 49.34 5.99 54.27
C VAL A 289 49.57 5.31 55.63
N PRO A 290 48.56 4.71 56.27
CA PRO A 290 48.79 3.92 57.49
C PRO A 290 49.85 2.85 57.19
N GLU A 291 50.88 2.69 58.03
CA GLU A 291 51.95 1.69 57.84
C GLU A 291 51.41 0.26 57.61
N THR A 292 50.18 -0.01 58.05
CA THR A 292 49.46 -1.28 57.86
C THR A 292 49.00 -1.56 56.43
N CYS A 293 48.99 -0.55 55.55
CA CYS A 293 48.49 -0.64 54.17
C CYS A 293 49.60 -0.74 53.12
N TRP A 294 50.84 -0.38 53.45
CA TRP A 294 51.97 -0.41 52.53
C TRP A 294 52.71 -1.76 52.62
N ARG A 295 52.79 -2.52 51.51
CA ARG A 295 53.41 -3.86 51.46
C ARG A 295 54.78 -3.93 50.76
N GLY A 296 55.44 -2.80 50.55
CA GLY A 296 56.76 -2.75 49.93
C GLY A 296 56.75 -2.77 48.38
N PRO A 297 57.91 -2.55 47.74
CA PRO A 297 58.00 -2.19 46.32
C PRO A 297 57.83 -3.35 45.31
N GLU A 298 57.78 -4.62 45.75
CA GLU A 298 57.76 -5.78 44.85
C GLU A 298 56.35 -6.41 44.66
N GLU A 299 55.33 -6.00 45.43
CA GLU A 299 53.96 -6.56 45.38
C GLU A 299 52.86 -5.48 45.40
N THR A 300 52.95 -4.44 44.58
CA THR A 300 51.93 -3.38 44.52
C THR A 300 50.70 -3.81 43.72
N HIS A 301 49.72 -4.38 44.41
CA HIS A 301 48.35 -4.51 43.90
C HIS A 301 47.59 -3.19 44.16
N ALA A 302 47.52 -2.30 43.17
CA ALA A 302 46.87 -0.98 43.31
C ALA A 302 45.41 -1.07 43.79
N ASP A 303 44.72 -2.16 43.44
CA ASP A 303 43.38 -2.50 43.91
C ASP A 303 43.33 -2.81 45.42
N GLN A 304 44.33 -3.52 45.96
CA GLN A 304 44.41 -3.85 47.38
C GLN A 304 44.80 -2.64 48.24
N GLU A 305 45.71 -1.81 47.74
CA GLU A 305 46.11 -0.56 48.41
C GLU A 305 44.95 0.44 48.42
N ALA A 306 44.26 0.62 47.29
CA ALA A 306 43.05 1.43 47.20
C ALA A 306 41.98 0.97 48.19
N LEU A 307 41.77 -0.35 48.32
CA LEU A 307 40.81 -0.92 49.26
C LEU A 307 41.24 -0.68 50.72
N CYS A 308 42.53 -0.75 51.02
CA CYS A 308 43.06 -0.49 52.35
C CYS A 308 42.92 0.99 52.75
N LEU A 309 43.32 1.91 51.86
CA LEU A 309 43.15 3.35 52.02
C LEU A 309 41.68 3.74 52.18
N PHE A 310 40.83 3.23 51.30
CA PHE A 310 39.40 3.47 51.37
C PHE A 310 38.78 2.97 52.70
N ARG A 311 39.23 1.81 53.21
CA ARG A 311 38.75 1.28 54.50
C ARG A 311 39.25 2.09 55.70
N ALA A 312 40.47 2.61 55.63
CA ALA A 312 41.09 3.38 56.70
C ALA A 312 40.52 4.82 56.78
N SER A 313 40.35 5.47 55.63
CA SER A 313 39.87 6.85 55.53
C SER A 313 38.98 7.04 54.29
N PRO A 314 37.71 6.61 54.30
CA PRO A 314 36.85 6.58 53.11
C PRO A 314 36.56 7.95 52.49
N PHE A 315 36.70 9.03 53.26
CA PHE A 315 36.54 10.41 52.80
C PHE A 315 37.87 11.18 52.71
N GLY A 316 39.00 10.49 52.95
CA GLY A 316 40.34 11.07 53.05
C GLY A 316 41.04 11.20 51.69
N LEU A 317 40.38 11.83 50.71
CA LEU A 317 40.98 12.12 49.41
C LEU A 317 41.98 13.27 49.54
N THR A 318 43.22 13.02 49.12
CA THR A 318 44.35 13.96 49.29
C THR A 318 44.52 14.89 48.08
N GLY A 319 44.14 14.44 46.88
CA GLY A 319 44.33 15.17 45.63
C GLY A 319 43.09 15.93 45.13
N PHE A 320 43.29 17.15 44.63
CA PHE A 320 42.22 17.95 43.98
C PHE A 320 41.55 17.20 42.81
N TYR A 321 42.35 16.54 41.97
CA TYR A 321 41.85 15.78 40.82
C TYR A 321 40.98 14.57 41.22
N SER A 322 41.20 13.98 42.40
CA SER A 322 40.40 12.86 42.92
C SER A 322 39.04 13.32 43.42
N TRP A 323 38.98 14.50 44.04
CA TRP A 323 37.72 15.18 44.35
C TRP A 323 36.93 15.54 43.09
N MET A 324 37.62 15.98 42.03
CA MET A 324 36.95 16.30 40.76
C MET A 324 36.36 15.05 40.09
N LEU A 325 37.06 13.92 40.11
CA LEU A 325 36.54 12.62 39.64
C LEU A 325 35.28 12.20 40.38
N LEU A 326 35.26 12.30 41.71
CA LEU A 326 34.08 11.98 42.52
C LEU A 326 32.87 12.84 42.10
N LEU A 327 33.05 14.15 42.00
CA LEU A 327 31.97 15.08 41.70
C LEU A 327 31.44 14.91 40.26
N ILE A 328 32.34 14.77 39.29
CA ILE A 328 31.94 14.56 37.89
C ILE A 328 31.25 13.21 37.74
N GLY A 329 31.79 12.14 38.32
CA GLY A 329 31.18 10.82 38.27
C GLY A 329 29.77 10.82 38.89
N LEU A 330 29.57 11.46 40.04
CA LEU A 330 28.23 11.61 40.62
C LEU A 330 27.29 12.45 39.73
N ALA A 331 27.78 13.52 39.11
CA ALA A 331 27.00 14.34 38.20
C ALA A 331 26.58 13.57 36.94
N MET A 332 27.48 12.77 36.36
CA MET A 332 27.22 11.96 35.17
C MET A 332 26.27 10.80 35.49
N CYS A 333 26.39 10.19 36.66
CA CYS A 333 25.43 9.21 37.18
C CYS A 333 24.02 9.82 37.33
N ALA A 334 23.92 11.03 37.92
CA ALA A 334 22.66 11.73 38.08
C ALA A 334 22.04 12.14 36.73
N ALA A 335 22.84 12.63 35.80
CA ALA A 335 22.40 12.96 34.44
C ALA A 335 21.86 11.73 33.71
N ALA A 336 22.58 10.62 33.79
CA ALA A 336 22.17 9.33 33.21
C ALA A 336 20.88 8.82 33.84
N ALA A 337 20.74 8.91 35.17
CA ALA A 337 19.52 8.51 35.87
C ALA A 337 18.31 9.34 35.46
N MET A 338 18.48 10.66 35.29
CA MET A 338 17.42 11.54 34.78
C MET A 338 17.01 11.15 33.36
N ASP A 339 17.97 10.81 32.49
CA ASP A 339 17.67 10.42 31.12
C ASP A 339 17.00 9.04 31.06
N TRP A 340 17.55 8.04 31.76
CA TRP A 340 16.94 6.73 31.91
C TRP A 340 15.51 6.80 32.46
N PHE A 341 15.22 7.73 33.36
CA PHE A 341 13.87 7.93 33.88
C PHE A 341 12.89 8.37 32.78
N LYS A 342 13.32 9.21 31.82
CA LYS A 342 12.50 9.77 30.73
C LYS A 342 12.33 8.85 29.51
N THR A 343 13.02 7.71 29.47
CA THR A 343 12.92 6.75 28.35
C THR A 343 11.54 6.10 28.18
N ASP A 344 10.70 6.13 29.21
CA ASP A 344 9.32 5.59 29.19
C ASP A 344 8.46 6.34 30.22
N ASP A 345 7.18 5.98 30.32
CA ASP A 345 6.28 6.61 31.30
C ASP A 345 6.85 6.53 32.73
N PRO A 346 6.82 7.65 33.50
CA PRO A 346 7.29 7.69 34.89
C PRO A 346 6.66 6.64 35.80
N TYR A 347 5.44 6.21 35.50
CA TYR A 347 4.70 5.27 36.32
C TYR A 347 4.97 3.82 35.88
N PRO A 348 5.40 2.94 36.80
CA PRO A 348 5.68 1.55 36.49
C PRO A 348 4.55 0.82 35.76
N GLY A 349 4.85 0.29 34.58
CA GLY A 349 3.95 -0.58 33.81
C GLY A 349 2.85 0.13 33.00
N TYR A 350 2.67 1.45 33.14
CA TYR A 350 1.63 2.17 32.40
C TYR A 350 1.94 2.24 30.89
N GLY A 351 3.17 2.63 30.55
CA GLY A 351 3.60 2.75 29.15
C GLY A 351 3.46 1.45 28.35
N LYS A 352 3.64 0.28 28.97
CA LYS A 352 3.43 -1.03 28.32
C LYS A 352 1.96 -1.29 27.99
N ARG A 353 1.05 -0.99 28.91
CA ARG A 353 -0.41 -1.19 28.73
C ARG A 353 -0.96 -0.25 27.66
N GLU A 354 -0.55 1.00 27.71
CA GLU A 354 -0.99 2.01 26.75
C GLU A 354 -0.43 1.71 25.34
N ARG A 355 0.82 1.25 25.20
CA ARG A 355 1.34 0.77 23.91
C ARG A 355 0.57 -0.43 23.39
N ARG A 356 0.22 -1.39 24.26
CA ARG A 356 -0.61 -2.53 23.86
C ARG A 356 -1.96 -2.06 23.35
N ARG A 357 -2.65 -1.18 24.08
CA ARG A 357 -3.93 -0.57 23.67
C ARG A 357 -3.83 0.10 22.30
N ARG A 358 -2.84 0.96 22.12
CA ARG A 358 -2.59 1.66 20.85
C ARG A 358 -2.32 0.70 19.70
N ASN A 359 -1.44 -0.29 19.90
CA ASN A 359 -1.10 -1.26 18.85
C ASN A 359 -2.29 -2.14 18.46
N THR A 360 -3.11 -2.58 19.42
CA THR A 360 -4.31 -3.39 19.11
C THR A 360 -5.39 -2.57 18.43
N GLU A 361 -5.55 -1.31 18.83
CA GLU A 361 -6.49 -0.37 18.21
C GLU A 361 -6.06 -0.03 16.78
N GLU A 362 -4.78 0.26 16.56
CA GLU A 362 -4.22 0.54 15.24
C GLU A 362 -4.42 -0.65 14.28
N ARG A 363 -4.10 -1.89 14.72
CA ARG A 363 -4.34 -3.10 13.94
C ARG A 363 -5.82 -3.27 13.56
N LEU A 364 -6.74 -3.07 14.50
CA LEU A 364 -8.19 -3.13 14.20
C LEU A 364 -8.60 -2.07 13.17
N LEU A 365 -8.07 -0.85 13.30
CA LEU A 365 -8.39 0.27 12.42
C LEU A 365 -7.78 0.11 11.03
N ASP A 366 -6.64 -0.56 10.90
CA ASP A 366 -6.01 -0.90 9.62
C ASP A 366 -6.86 -1.92 8.87
N ASP A 367 -7.14 -3.07 9.46
CA ASP A 367 -7.97 -4.13 8.84
C ASP A 367 -9.38 -3.60 8.52
N ARG A 368 -9.98 -2.78 9.41
CA ARG A 368 -11.26 -2.11 9.13
C ARG A 368 -11.18 -1.23 7.89
N ARG A 369 -10.09 -0.47 7.72
CA ARG A 369 -9.93 0.44 6.58
C ARG A 369 -9.74 -0.33 5.29
N GLU A 370 -9.01 -1.44 5.32
CA GLU A 370 -8.81 -2.34 4.19
C GLU A 370 -10.16 -2.90 3.72
N LEU A 371 -10.93 -3.55 4.60
CA LEU A 371 -12.24 -4.12 4.24
C LEU A 371 -13.23 -3.06 3.72
N LEU A 372 -13.30 -1.90 4.37
CA LEU A 372 -14.18 -0.81 3.89
C LEU A 372 -13.71 -0.26 2.54
N GLY A 373 -12.41 -0.32 2.25
CA GLY A 373 -11.83 0.01 0.95
C GLY A 373 -12.30 -0.97 -0.13
N ASP A 374 -12.18 -2.26 0.14
CA ASP A 374 -12.59 -3.34 -0.78
C ASP A 374 -14.09 -3.29 -1.09
N LEU A 375 -14.92 -3.03 -0.08
CA LEU A 375 -16.37 -2.85 -0.26
C LEU A 375 -16.69 -1.65 -1.16
N ASN A 376 -16.02 -0.51 -0.96
CA ASN A 376 -16.20 0.66 -1.81
C ASN A 376 -15.75 0.37 -3.25
N GLU A 377 -14.63 -0.33 -3.43
CA GLU A 377 -14.12 -0.69 -4.76
C GLU A 377 -15.11 -1.58 -5.51
N LEU A 378 -15.61 -2.65 -4.87
CA LEU A 378 -16.63 -3.54 -5.44
C LEU A 378 -17.89 -2.78 -5.84
N HIS A 379 -18.39 -1.91 -4.96
CA HIS A 379 -19.56 -1.07 -5.21
C HIS A 379 -19.33 -0.15 -6.42
N ASP A 380 -18.23 0.61 -6.43
CA ASP A 380 -17.96 1.61 -7.44
C ASP A 380 -17.69 0.98 -8.81
N ASP A 381 -17.06 -0.19 -8.84
CA ASP A 381 -16.86 -0.97 -10.06
C ASP A 381 -18.18 -1.42 -10.68
N ALA A 382 -19.09 -1.94 -9.85
CA ALA A 382 -20.41 -2.36 -10.30
C ALA A 382 -21.26 -1.15 -10.74
N ALA A 383 -21.23 -0.05 -10.00
CA ALA A 383 -21.93 1.18 -10.37
C ALA A 383 -21.42 1.76 -11.71
N ARG A 384 -20.10 1.75 -11.94
CA ARG A 384 -19.51 2.16 -13.23
C ARG A 384 -19.95 1.27 -14.39
N LYS A 385 -19.93 -0.06 -14.19
CA LYS A 385 -20.37 -1.04 -15.21
C LYS A 385 -21.85 -0.86 -15.54
N LEU A 386 -22.72 -0.71 -14.54
CA LEU A 386 -24.13 -0.40 -14.72
C LEU A 386 -24.31 0.88 -15.56
N ARG A 387 -23.66 1.98 -15.20
CA ARG A 387 -23.77 3.25 -15.97
C ARG A 387 -23.26 3.14 -17.40
N THR A 388 -22.25 2.29 -17.64
CA THR A 388 -21.68 2.11 -18.97
C THR A 388 -22.59 1.27 -19.87
N ASP A 389 -23.18 0.20 -19.32
CA ASP A 389 -24.14 -0.64 -20.04
C ASP A 389 -25.44 0.13 -20.35
N PHE A 390 -25.83 1.05 -19.48
CA PHE A 390 -26.92 1.99 -19.71
C PHE A 390 -26.42 3.22 -20.49
N ARG A 391 -26.19 3.03 -21.78
CA ARG A 391 -25.87 4.13 -22.71
C ARG A 391 -26.94 5.23 -22.63
N ASP A 392 -26.52 6.49 -22.78
CA ASP A 392 -27.39 7.65 -22.73
C ASP A 392 -28.62 7.46 -23.66
N PRO A 393 -29.87 7.52 -23.13
CA PRO A 393 -31.07 7.35 -23.92
C PRO A 393 -31.17 8.34 -25.09
N VAL A 394 -30.53 9.50 -25.00
CA VAL A 394 -30.46 10.49 -26.08
C VAL A 394 -29.58 9.97 -27.23
N GLU A 395 -28.42 9.40 -26.92
CA GLU A 395 -27.54 8.80 -27.94
C GLU A 395 -28.19 7.60 -28.61
N ALA A 396 -28.86 6.74 -27.82
CA ALA A 396 -29.58 5.58 -28.33
C ALA A 396 -30.70 5.99 -29.30
N ARG A 397 -31.46 7.06 -28.97
CA ARG A 397 -32.49 7.63 -29.85
C ARG A 397 -31.90 8.18 -31.15
N GLN A 398 -30.80 8.92 -31.07
CA GLN A 398 -30.17 9.50 -32.26
C GLN A 398 -29.64 8.43 -33.22
N LEU A 399 -29.07 7.35 -32.68
CA LEU A 399 -28.62 6.20 -33.45
C LEU A 399 -29.79 5.48 -34.12
N ALA A 400 -30.89 5.26 -33.39
CA ALA A 400 -32.10 4.66 -33.91
C ALA A 400 -32.73 5.46 -35.07
N LEU A 401 -32.81 6.78 -34.95
CA LEU A 401 -33.30 7.66 -36.03
C LEU A 401 -32.42 7.56 -37.27
N THR A 402 -31.10 7.51 -37.08
CA THR A 402 -30.14 7.36 -38.18
C THR A 402 -30.32 6.03 -38.91
N ASP A 403 -30.54 4.95 -38.17
CA ASP A 403 -30.78 3.62 -38.76
C ASP A 403 -32.15 3.50 -39.43
N LEU A 404 -33.18 4.16 -38.89
CA LEU A 404 -34.50 4.26 -39.53
C LEU A 404 -34.40 4.93 -40.90
N ASN A 405 -33.68 6.06 -41.00
CA ASN A 405 -33.47 6.75 -42.27
C ASN A 405 -32.75 5.87 -43.30
N LYS A 406 -31.77 5.07 -42.86
CA LYS A 406 -31.09 4.09 -43.74
C LYS A 406 -32.04 2.97 -44.16
N LEU A 407 -32.91 2.50 -43.27
CA LEU A 407 -33.88 1.45 -43.57
C LEU A 407 -34.93 1.94 -44.59
N ASP A 408 -35.36 3.19 -44.47
CA ASP A 408 -36.29 3.85 -45.39
C ASP A 408 -35.70 4.00 -46.79
N ALA A 409 -34.43 4.42 -46.88
CA ALA A 409 -33.70 4.44 -48.15
C ALA A 409 -33.60 3.03 -48.78
N ARG A 410 -33.30 2.01 -47.97
CA ARG A 410 -33.24 0.61 -48.42
C ARG A 410 -34.60 0.06 -48.86
N HIS A 411 -35.68 0.46 -48.21
CA HIS A 411 -37.05 0.12 -48.61
C HIS A 411 -37.34 0.70 -50.00
N THR A 412 -37.08 2.00 -50.18
CA THR A 412 -37.24 2.70 -51.46
C THR A 412 -36.42 2.02 -52.57
N ASP A 413 -35.17 1.67 -52.28
CA ASP A 413 -34.28 0.95 -53.21
C ASP A 413 -34.81 -0.45 -53.57
N LEU A 414 -35.35 -1.21 -52.61
CA LEU A 414 -35.92 -2.54 -52.86
C LEU A 414 -37.17 -2.45 -53.74
N VAL A 415 -38.07 -1.51 -53.44
CA VAL A 415 -39.30 -1.31 -54.22
C VAL A 415 -38.96 -0.85 -55.64
N GLY A 416 -38.01 0.07 -55.80
CA GLY A 416 -37.49 0.48 -57.11
C GLY A 416 -36.88 -0.69 -57.88
N PHE A 417 -36.01 -1.46 -57.22
CA PHE A 417 -35.38 -2.65 -57.78
C PHE A 417 -36.40 -3.68 -58.26
N ALA A 418 -37.44 -3.96 -57.47
CA ALA A 418 -38.52 -4.88 -57.85
C ALA A 418 -39.24 -4.39 -59.12
N ARG A 419 -39.65 -3.12 -59.18
CA ARG A 419 -40.32 -2.58 -60.37
C ARG A 419 -39.44 -2.67 -61.63
N ASP A 420 -38.15 -2.34 -61.51
CA ASP A 420 -37.20 -2.38 -62.63
C ASP A 420 -36.90 -3.81 -63.09
N LEU A 421 -36.81 -4.75 -62.14
CA LEU A 421 -36.57 -6.17 -62.41
C LEU A 421 -37.79 -6.81 -63.07
N GLU A 422 -39.01 -6.49 -62.61
CA GLU A 422 -40.24 -6.97 -63.22
C GLU A 422 -40.34 -6.49 -64.68
N LYS A 423 -40.09 -5.19 -64.92
CA LYS A 423 -40.07 -4.61 -66.27
C LYS A 423 -39.03 -5.30 -67.17
N SER A 424 -37.85 -5.59 -66.63
CA SER A 424 -36.77 -6.23 -67.38
C SER A 424 -37.06 -7.70 -67.69
N CYS A 425 -37.63 -8.44 -66.72
CA CYS A 425 -38.09 -9.82 -66.91
C CYS A 425 -39.18 -9.89 -67.97
N ARG A 426 -40.22 -9.05 -67.86
CA ARG A 426 -41.29 -8.95 -68.87
C ARG A 426 -40.74 -8.68 -70.26
N GLY A 427 -39.85 -7.70 -70.40
CA GLY A 427 -39.23 -7.39 -71.69
C GLY A 427 -38.41 -8.56 -72.25
N ALA A 428 -37.71 -9.32 -71.40
CA ALA A 428 -36.96 -10.50 -71.82
C ALA A 428 -37.87 -11.64 -72.30
N LEU A 429 -38.97 -11.88 -71.58
CA LEU A 429 -40.00 -12.86 -71.95
C LEU A 429 -40.70 -12.45 -73.25
N ASP A 430 -41.02 -11.17 -73.46
CA ASP A 430 -41.64 -10.69 -74.69
C ASP A 430 -40.72 -10.86 -75.91
N MET A 431 -39.41 -10.68 -75.73
CA MET A 431 -38.41 -10.94 -76.76
C MET A 431 -38.28 -12.43 -77.09
N TYR A 432 -38.35 -13.31 -76.07
CA TYR A 432 -38.44 -14.76 -76.26
C TYR A 432 -39.69 -15.15 -77.05
N ARG A 433 -40.86 -14.69 -76.59
CA ARG A 433 -42.18 -14.98 -77.20
C ARG A 433 -42.26 -14.47 -78.64
N THR A 434 -41.68 -13.30 -78.92
CA THR A 434 -41.63 -12.74 -80.28
C THR A 434 -40.77 -13.59 -81.21
N ALA A 435 -39.58 -13.98 -80.78
CA ALA A 435 -38.72 -14.87 -81.56
C ALA A 435 -39.36 -16.25 -81.82
N ASN A 436 -40.17 -16.74 -80.87
CA ASN A 436 -40.94 -17.97 -81.02
C ASN A 436 -42.11 -17.82 -82.01
N ARG A 437 -42.89 -16.73 -81.90
CA ARG A 437 -43.96 -16.40 -82.86
C ARG A 437 -43.47 -16.32 -84.30
N GLU A 438 -42.29 -15.73 -84.52
CA GLU A 438 -41.67 -15.61 -85.85
C GLU A 438 -41.32 -16.97 -86.46
N ALA A 439 -41.00 -17.99 -85.65
CA ALA A 439 -40.53 -19.30 -86.12
C ALA A 439 -41.62 -20.40 -86.15
N ARG A 440 -42.74 -20.20 -85.43
CA ARG A 440 -43.78 -21.23 -85.25
C ARG A 440 -44.84 -21.23 -86.34
N THR A 441 -45.39 -22.41 -86.63
CA THR A 441 -46.54 -22.61 -87.54
C THR A 441 -47.84 -22.95 -86.80
N THR A 442 -47.76 -23.25 -85.49
CA THR A 442 -48.92 -23.53 -84.63
C THR A 442 -49.42 -22.26 -83.94
N PRO A 443 -50.72 -22.16 -83.59
CA PRO A 443 -51.25 -21.03 -82.85
C PRO A 443 -50.54 -20.82 -81.50
N GLU A 444 -50.36 -19.55 -81.11
CA GLU A 444 -49.66 -19.23 -79.87
C GLU A 444 -50.46 -19.64 -78.61
N PRO A 445 -49.79 -19.93 -77.49
CA PRO A 445 -50.44 -20.24 -76.22
C PRO A 445 -51.28 -19.09 -75.68
N GLN A 446 -52.41 -19.42 -75.06
CA GLN A 446 -53.33 -18.43 -74.50
C GLN A 446 -52.72 -17.60 -73.36
N ILE A 447 -51.78 -18.17 -72.59
CA ILE A 447 -51.08 -17.48 -71.48
C ILE A 447 -50.27 -16.25 -71.94
N TRP A 448 -49.92 -16.17 -73.23
CA TRP A 448 -49.19 -15.03 -73.79
C TRP A 448 -50.05 -13.78 -74.04
N GLN A 449 -51.38 -13.91 -74.00
CA GLN A 449 -52.31 -12.78 -74.09
C GLN A 449 -52.22 -11.86 -72.87
N THR A 450 -51.77 -12.39 -71.73
CA THR A 450 -51.56 -11.64 -70.50
C THR A 450 -50.06 -11.33 -70.31
N PRO A 451 -49.67 -10.06 -70.14
CA PRO A 451 -48.31 -9.71 -69.77
C PRO A 451 -47.91 -10.38 -68.46
N TRP A 452 -46.68 -10.89 -68.38
CA TRP A 452 -46.18 -11.44 -67.13
C TRP A 452 -46.07 -10.34 -66.06
N THR A 453 -46.51 -10.65 -64.85
CA THR A 453 -46.39 -9.82 -63.64
C THR A 453 -45.77 -10.67 -62.54
N SER A 454 -44.96 -10.05 -61.69
CA SER A 454 -44.42 -10.74 -60.52
C SER A 454 -45.51 -10.97 -59.48
N ASP A 455 -45.35 -12.01 -58.66
CA ASP A 455 -46.14 -12.29 -57.46
C ASP A 455 -45.39 -11.87 -56.17
N TRP A 456 -44.42 -10.97 -56.31
CA TRP A 456 -43.51 -10.59 -55.23
C TRP A 456 -44.23 -9.82 -54.13
N ASP A 457 -44.18 -10.38 -52.92
CA ASP A 457 -44.66 -9.71 -51.70
C ASP A 457 -43.70 -8.58 -51.31
N LEU A 458 -44.12 -7.33 -51.56
CA LEU A 458 -43.35 -6.12 -51.25
C LEU A 458 -43.55 -5.77 -49.76
N PRO A 459 -42.45 -5.62 -48.99
CA PRO A 459 -42.58 -5.29 -47.58
C PRO A 459 -43.20 -3.89 -47.39
N GLU A 460 -43.99 -3.74 -46.33
CA GLU A 460 -44.51 -2.44 -45.91
C GLU A 460 -43.36 -1.47 -45.54
N PRO A 461 -43.56 -0.15 -45.73
CA PRO A 461 -42.58 0.84 -45.30
C PRO A 461 -42.33 0.74 -43.78
N PRO A 462 -41.13 1.09 -43.31
CA PRO A 462 -40.84 1.08 -41.88
C PRO A 462 -41.76 2.07 -41.13
N ASP A 463 -42.35 1.61 -40.03
CA ASP A 463 -43.23 2.43 -39.21
C ASP A 463 -42.43 3.51 -38.46
N ARG A 464 -42.57 4.76 -38.93
CA ARG A 464 -41.91 5.92 -38.31
C ARG A 464 -42.61 6.38 -37.04
N SER A 465 -43.89 6.07 -36.85
CA SER A 465 -44.70 6.63 -35.76
C SER A 465 -44.15 6.24 -34.38
N ARG A 466 -43.71 4.98 -34.21
CA ARG A 466 -43.07 4.46 -32.99
C ARG A 466 -41.80 5.16 -32.55
N LEU A 467 -41.06 5.77 -33.48
CA LEU A 467 -39.80 6.46 -33.20
C LEU A 467 -39.94 7.97 -33.13
N MET A 468 -40.94 8.51 -33.84
CA MET A 468 -41.26 9.93 -33.85
C MET A 468 -42.23 10.33 -32.73
N SER A 469 -42.90 9.37 -32.08
CA SER A 469 -43.68 9.59 -30.88
C SER A 469 -42.76 10.05 -29.74
N GLU A 470 -42.75 11.35 -29.47
CA GLU A 470 -42.03 11.92 -28.34
C GLU A 470 -42.49 11.29 -27.02
N ALA A 471 -43.80 11.01 -26.89
CA ALA A 471 -44.38 10.39 -25.71
C ALA A 471 -43.83 8.97 -25.46
N GLU A 472 -43.77 8.12 -26.49
CA GLU A 472 -43.23 6.75 -26.35
C GLU A 472 -41.72 6.76 -26.10
N ALA A 473 -40.99 7.69 -26.73
CA ALA A 473 -39.56 7.86 -26.50
C ALA A 473 -39.26 8.34 -25.07
N GLU A 474 -40.05 9.28 -24.56
CA GLU A 474 -39.96 9.73 -23.17
C GLU A 474 -40.30 8.60 -22.19
N GLU A 475 -41.38 7.86 -22.44
CA GLU A 475 -41.78 6.73 -21.59
C GLU A 475 -40.68 5.67 -21.51
N ARG A 476 -40.05 5.32 -22.63
CA ARG A 476 -38.93 4.38 -22.66
C ARG A 476 -37.70 4.90 -21.92
N SER A 477 -37.40 6.18 -22.06
CA SER A 477 -36.31 6.84 -21.32
C SER A 477 -36.57 6.80 -19.81
N ARG A 478 -37.80 7.13 -19.38
CA ARG A 478 -38.24 7.05 -17.98
C ARG A 478 -38.11 5.64 -17.43
N LEU A 479 -38.65 4.63 -18.12
CA LEU A 479 -38.57 3.23 -17.68
C LEU A 479 -37.12 2.75 -17.55
N MET A 480 -36.24 3.18 -18.45
CA MET A 480 -34.82 2.82 -18.42
C MET A 480 -34.07 3.52 -17.29
N HIS A 481 -34.39 4.79 -17.02
CA HIS A 481 -33.86 5.53 -15.88
C HIS A 481 -34.32 4.93 -14.55
N ASP A 482 -35.62 4.65 -14.40
CA ASP A 482 -36.20 4.01 -13.22
C ASP A 482 -35.56 2.63 -12.96
N ALA A 483 -35.30 1.85 -14.01
CA ALA A 483 -34.63 0.56 -13.90
C ALA A 483 -33.18 0.69 -13.42
N LEU A 484 -32.43 1.67 -13.92
CA LEU A 484 -31.07 1.95 -13.46
C LEU A 484 -31.07 2.42 -12.00
N GLU A 485 -31.98 3.34 -11.65
CA GLU A 485 -32.11 3.86 -10.29
C GLU A 485 -32.44 2.75 -9.30
N GLN A 486 -33.35 1.83 -9.64
CA GLN A 486 -33.65 0.66 -8.82
C GLN A 486 -32.44 -0.25 -8.61
N ARG A 487 -31.63 -0.47 -9.65
CA ARG A 487 -30.40 -1.29 -9.56
C ARG A 487 -29.33 -0.62 -8.71
N GLU A 488 -29.09 0.67 -8.92
CA GLU A 488 -28.16 1.45 -8.10
C GLU A 488 -28.62 1.52 -6.64
N ARG A 489 -29.93 1.67 -6.40
CA ARG A 489 -30.49 1.67 -5.04
C ARG A 489 -30.23 0.35 -4.34
N LYS A 490 -30.52 -0.78 -4.97
CA LYS A 490 -30.28 -2.12 -4.39
C LYS A 490 -28.79 -2.34 -4.09
N LEU A 491 -27.91 -1.90 -4.99
CA LEU A 491 -26.46 -1.99 -4.81
C LEU A 491 -25.99 -1.15 -3.62
N ARG A 492 -26.47 0.09 -3.50
CA ARG A 492 -26.17 0.99 -2.37
C ARG A 492 -26.69 0.44 -1.05
N GLU A 493 -27.95 -0.02 -0.99
CA GLU A 493 -28.55 -0.63 0.20
C GLU A 493 -27.69 -1.79 0.71
N SER A 494 -27.29 -2.71 -0.18
CA SER A 494 -26.42 -3.83 0.19
C SER A 494 -25.03 -3.40 0.66
N HIS A 495 -24.46 -2.35 0.07
CA HIS A 495 -23.17 -1.79 0.46
C HIS A 495 -23.24 -1.13 1.85
N ASP A 496 -24.29 -0.34 2.09
CA ASP A 496 -24.53 0.33 3.38
C ASP A 496 -24.75 -0.70 4.50
N GLU A 497 -25.53 -1.76 4.24
CA GLU A 497 -25.70 -2.88 5.18
C GLU A 497 -24.35 -3.53 5.54
N CYS A 498 -23.49 -3.79 4.55
CA CYS A 498 -22.16 -4.37 4.80
C CYS A 498 -21.28 -3.42 5.64
N ARG A 499 -21.30 -2.11 5.34
CA ARG A 499 -20.56 -1.11 6.08
C ARG A 499 -21.05 -0.95 7.51
N GLU A 500 -22.36 -0.99 7.73
CA GLU A 500 -22.96 -0.95 9.06
C GLU A 500 -22.51 -2.16 9.89
N LEU A 501 -22.51 -3.37 9.31
CA LEU A 501 -22.01 -4.57 9.98
C LEU A 501 -20.54 -4.45 10.38
N VAL A 502 -19.68 -3.96 9.47
CA VAL A 502 -18.25 -3.73 9.78
C VAL A 502 -18.09 -2.70 10.90
N ASN A 503 -18.86 -1.61 10.87
CA ASN A 503 -18.85 -0.59 11.91
C ASN A 503 -19.35 -1.13 13.26
N GLU A 504 -20.34 -2.01 13.26
CA GLU A 504 -20.85 -2.66 14.47
C GLU A 504 -19.81 -3.60 15.08
N ILE A 505 -19.18 -4.45 14.27
CA ILE A 505 -18.14 -5.41 14.72
C ILE A 505 -16.94 -4.67 15.30
N THR A 506 -16.55 -3.55 14.68
CA THR A 506 -15.36 -2.77 15.05
C THR A 506 -15.63 -1.70 16.09
N ARG A 507 -16.86 -1.63 16.63
CA ARG A 507 -17.25 -0.64 17.63
C ARG A 507 -16.53 -0.91 18.94
N LEU A 508 -15.76 0.08 19.39
CA LEU A 508 -15.09 0.07 20.69
C LEU A 508 -15.85 0.97 21.68
N ASP A 509 -15.94 0.54 22.93
CA ASP A 509 -16.40 1.38 24.04
C ASP A 509 -15.17 1.95 24.79
N PRO A 510 -14.85 3.24 24.61
CA PRO A 510 -13.68 3.86 25.25
C PRO A 510 -13.82 3.97 26.77
N HIS A 511 -15.05 3.86 27.30
CA HIS A 511 -15.34 3.98 28.72
C HIS A 511 -15.58 2.66 29.41
N ASP A 512 -15.37 1.54 28.70
CA ASP A 512 -15.59 0.23 29.27
C ASP A 512 -14.70 0.00 30.49
N LYS A 513 -15.36 -0.53 31.52
CA LYS A 513 -14.80 -0.82 32.83
C LYS A 513 -14.70 -2.32 33.09
N ALA A 514 -15.28 -3.15 32.22
CA ALA A 514 -15.46 -4.57 32.38
C ALA A 514 -14.28 -5.34 31.80
N VAL A 515 -13.25 -5.49 32.60
CA VAL A 515 -12.46 -6.73 32.56
C VAL A 515 -12.95 -7.51 33.78
N PRO A 516 -13.52 -8.72 33.67
CA PRO A 516 -13.72 -9.58 34.83
C PRO A 516 -12.36 -9.92 35.44
N THR A 517 -12.24 -9.88 36.76
CA THR A 517 -11.02 -10.29 37.49
C THR A 517 -10.66 -11.74 37.24
#